data_AF-A0A3S1JBA8-F1
#
_entry.id   AF-A0A3S1JBA8-F1
#
_cell.length_a   1.000
_cell.length_b   1.000
_cell.length_c   1.000
_cell.angle_alpha   90.00
_cell.angle_beta   90.00
_cell.angle_gamma   90.00
#
_symmetry.space_group_name_H-M   'P 1'
#
loop_
_entity.id
_entity.type
_entity.pdbx_description
1 polymer ?
#
loop_
_entity_poly.entity_id
_entity_poly.type
_entity_poly.pdbx_seq_one_letter_code
_entity_poly.pdbx_strand_id
1 'polypeptide(L)'
;VTAKDIRQAVHEGMRSIEHVKRFTTNGMATDQGKTSNMHGLAIAAETLGKPIPQVGLTTFRAPYTPVTFGSIVGHARGPLLDPTRKTAIHPWAERQGAVFEDVGQWKRAWYFPKSGEDMHAAVDRECVTVRKTAGLFDASTLGKIEVVGPDAAKFMELLYTNPWEKLEPGRCRYGIM
;
A
#
# COMPACT_ATOMS: atom_id res chain seq x y z
N VAL A 1 -1.76 -36.08 11.86
CA VAL A 1 -0.36 -36.52 11.99
C VAL A 1 -0.27 -37.54 13.10
N THR A 2 0.42 -38.64 12.86
CA THR A 2 0.62 -39.76 13.79
C THR A 2 2.11 -39.95 14.08
N ALA A 3 2.45 -40.79 15.06
CA ALA A 3 3.84 -41.15 15.34
C ALA A 3 4.54 -41.81 14.13
N LYS A 4 3.80 -42.56 13.31
CA LYS A 4 4.32 -43.18 12.08
C LYS A 4 4.83 -42.13 11.10
N ASP A 5 4.07 -41.04 10.91
CA ASP A 5 4.43 -39.97 9.97
C ASP A 5 5.72 -39.24 10.41
N ILE A 6 5.87 -39.01 11.71
CA ILE A 6 7.06 -38.35 12.28
C ILE A 6 8.30 -39.25 12.17
N ARG A 7 8.16 -40.55 12.48
CA ARG A 7 9.24 -41.53 12.31
C ARG A 7 9.64 -41.67 10.84
N GLN A 8 8.66 -41.69 9.93
CA GLN A 8 8.92 -41.72 8.50
C GLN A 8 9.73 -40.48 8.07
N ALA A 9 9.35 -39.27 8.49
CA ALA A 9 10.09 -38.06 8.16
C ALA A 9 11.57 -38.14 8.57
N VAL A 10 11.86 -38.69 9.76
CA VAL A 10 13.24 -38.90 10.22
C VAL A 10 13.96 -39.97 9.39
N HIS A 11 13.26 -41.05 9.02
CA HIS A 11 13.80 -42.11 8.17
C HIS A 11 14.17 -41.60 6.76
N GLU A 12 13.34 -40.72 6.19
CA GLU A 12 13.56 -40.02 4.91
C GLU A 12 14.69 -38.97 4.96
N GLY A 13 15.50 -38.94 6.03
CA GLY A 13 16.68 -38.10 6.13
C GLY A 13 16.46 -36.74 6.79
N MET A 14 15.24 -36.42 7.26
CA MET A 14 15.01 -35.15 7.97
C MET A 14 15.67 -35.18 9.35
N ARG A 15 16.37 -34.11 9.69
CA ARG A 15 17.10 -33.95 10.97
C ARG A 15 16.66 -32.71 11.75
N SER A 16 16.37 -31.63 11.04
CA SER A 16 15.84 -30.40 11.63
C SER A 16 14.36 -30.58 11.97
N ILE A 17 13.95 -30.13 13.16
CA ILE A 17 12.53 -30.11 13.55
C ILE A 17 11.69 -29.30 12.57
N GLU A 18 12.27 -28.28 11.94
CA GLU A 18 11.60 -27.45 10.94
C GLU A 18 11.31 -28.24 9.65
N HIS A 19 12.14 -29.21 9.27
CA HIS A 19 11.87 -30.11 8.15
C HIS A 19 10.77 -31.12 8.51
N VAL A 20 10.87 -31.75 9.69
CA VAL A 20 9.85 -32.70 10.19
C VAL A 20 8.48 -32.02 10.26
N LYS A 21 8.42 -30.79 10.79
CA LYS A 21 7.21 -29.95 10.82
C LYS A 21 6.62 -29.75 9.42
N ARG A 22 7.43 -29.32 8.44
CA ARG A 22 6.96 -29.01 7.07
C ARG A 22 6.49 -30.24 6.31
N PHE A 23 7.19 -31.37 6.48
CA PHE A 23 6.85 -32.61 5.78
C PHE A 23 5.59 -33.25 6.33
N THR A 24 5.48 -33.31 7.66
CA THR A 24 4.35 -33.98 8.32
C THR A 24 3.14 -33.07 8.49
N THR A 25 3.33 -31.76 8.39
CA THR A 25 2.37 -30.70 8.77
C THR A 25 2.02 -30.66 10.27
N ASN A 26 2.81 -31.32 11.13
CA ASN A 26 2.61 -31.26 12.58
C ASN A 26 2.67 -29.81 13.09
N GLY A 27 1.68 -29.42 13.88
CA GLY A 27 1.62 -28.07 14.48
C GLY A 27 1.26 -26.94 13.53
N MET A 28 0.82 -27.25 12.31
CA MET A 28 0.38 -26.25 11.32
C MET A 28 -1.15 -26.05 11.28
N ALA A 29 -1.91 -26.74 12.13
CA ALA A 29 -3.35 -26.59 12.23
C ALA A 29 -3.76 -25.29 12.97
N THR A 30 -5.07 -25.06 13.14
CA THR A 30 -5.63 -23.85 13.76
C THR A 30 -5.26 -23.68 15.24
N ASP A 31 -4.88 -24.77 15.91
CA ASP A 31 -4.36 -24.76 17.29
C ASP A 31 -2.88 -24.36 17.35
N GLN A 32 -2.17 -24.31 16.21
CA GLN A 32 -0.75 -24.02 16.08
C GLN A 32 0.14 -24.97 16.91
N GLY A 33 -0.28 -26.22 17.05
CA GLY A 33 0.49 -27.27 17.73
C GLY A 33 0.62 -27.10 19.24
N LYS A 34 -0.32 -26.39 19.87
CA LYS A 34 -0.38 -26.22 21.34
C LYS A 34 -0.33 -27.57 22.08
N THR A 35 -1.00 -28.58 21.54
CA THR A 35 -1.00 -29.94 22.10
C THR A 35 -0.20 -30.95 21.28
N SER A 36 0.38 -30.57 20.13
CA SER A 36 1.02 -31.53 19.22
C SER A 36 2.54 -31.32 19.04
N ASN A 37 3.06 -30.10 19.24
CA ASN A 37 4.47 -29.80 18.96
C ASN A 37 5.41 -30.51 19.93
N MET A 38 5.10 -30.50 21.23
CA MET A 38 5.97 -31.17 22.22
C MET A 38 5.99 -32.69 22.05
N HIS A 39 4.84 -33.30 21.74
CA HIS A 39 4.78 -34.74 21.47
C HIS A 39 5.51 -35.08 20.16
N GLY A 40 5.32 -34.28 19.11
CA GLY A 40 6.02 -34.53 17.85
C GLY A 40 7.53 -34.32 17.94
N LEU A 41 7.97 -33.32 18.71
CA LEU A 41 9.37 -33.09 19.03
C LEU A 41 9.97 -34.25 19.84
N ALA A 42 9.24 -34.76 20.83
CA ALA A 42 9.70 -35.92 21.61
C ALA A 42 9.88 -37.17 20.74
N ILE A 43 8.94 -37.45 19.83
CA ILE A 43 9.04 -38.59 18.89
C ILE A 43 10.20 -38.40 17.92
N ALA A 44 10.40 -37.18 17.39
CA ALA A 44 11.53 -36.88 16.52
C ALA A 44 12.87 -37.02 17.26
N ALA A 45 12.95 -36.55 18.50
CA ALA A 45 14.13 -36.65 19.36
C ALA A 45 14.49 -38.09 19.69
N GLU A 46 13.51 -38.91 20.07
CA GLU A 46 13.66 -40.36 20.28
C GLU A 46 14.20 -41.04 19.01
N THR A 47 13.58 -40.78 17.86
CA THR A 47 13.97 -41.41 16.59
C THR A 47 15.36 -40.97 16.11
N LEU A 48 15.77 -39.74 16.43
CA LEU A 48 17.10 -39.19 16.12
C LEU A 48 18.18 -39.62 17.13
N GLY A 49 17.81 -40.22 18.27
CA GLY A 49 18.73 -40.52 19.37
C GLY A 49 19.34 -39.27 20.00
N LYS A 50 18.60 -38.15 20.05
CA LYS A 50 19.08 -36.87 20.60
C LYS A 50 18.18 -36.39 21.73
N PRO A 51 18.72 -35.71 22.76
CA PRO A 51 17.88 -35.06 23.76
C PRO A 51 17.12 -33.88 23.13
N ILE A 52 15.90 -33.63 23.62
CA ILE A 52 14.98 -32.59 23.10
C ILE A 52 15.65 -31.21 22.90
N PRO A 53 16.46 -30.67 23.84
CA PRO A 53 17.12 -29.38 23.65
C PRO A 53 18.03 -29.29 22.42
N GLN A 54 18.59 -30.40 21.95
CA GLN A 54 19.48 -30.43 20.77
C GLN A 54 18.72 -30.52 19.44
N VAL A 55 17.46 -30.94 19.47
CA VAL A 55 16.59 -30.96 18.28
C VAL A 55 15.99 -29.57 18.02
N GLY A 56 15.80 -28.80 19.10
CA GLY A 56 15.31 -27.42 19.06
C GLY A 56 13.79 -27.30 18.94
N LEU A 57 13.27 -26.14 19.29
CA LEU A 57 11.86 -25.80 19.09
C LEU A 57 11.67 -25.18 17.70
N THR A 58 10.45 -25.28 17.17
CA THR A 58 10.10 -24.50 15.98
C THR A 58 9.86 -23.04 16.35
N THR A 59 9.98 -22.12 15.38
CA THR A 59 9.73 -20.69 15.64
C THR A 59 8.30 -20.43 16.14
N PHE A 60 8.16 -19.71 17.25
CA PHE A 60 6.89 -19.15 17.71
C PHE A 60 6.57 -17.85 16.98
N ARG A 61 5.33 -17.67 16.53
CA ARG A 61 4.90 -16.50 15.77
C ARG A 61 3.59 -15.95 16.31
N ALA A 62 3.39 -14.64 16.15
CA ALA A 62 2.09 -14.03 16.30
C ALA A 62 1.17 -14.39 15.11
N PRO A 63 -0.16 -14.39 15.29
CA PRO A 63 -0.88 -14.23 16.55
C PRO A 63 -0.90 -15.54 17.38
N TYR A 64 -0.96 -15.43 18.72
CA TYR A 64 -0.95 -16.60 19.63
C TYR A 64 -2.16 -17.53 19.42
N THR A 65 -3.32 -16.93 19.17
CA THR A 65 -4.56 -17.58 18.72
C THR A 65 -5.10 -16.85 17.50
N PRO A 66 -5.89 -17.51 16.63
CA PRO A 66 -6.49 -16.85 15.48
C PRO A 66 -7.26 -15.59 15.88
N VAL A 67 -7.08 -14.52 15.10
CA VAL A 67 -7.83 -13.27 15.20
C VAL A 67 -8.60 -13.04 13.91
N THR A 68 -9.77 -12.41 14.00
CA THR A 68 -10.56 -12.09 12.80
C THR A 68 -9.90 -10.96 12.02
N PHE A 69 -9.99 -10.98 10.68
CA PHE A 69 -9.45 -9.89 9.85
C PHE A 69 -10.16 -8.56 10.14
N GLY A 70 -11.45 -8.59 10.49
CA GLY A 70 -12.20 -7.41 10.88
C GLY A 70 -11.62 -6.70 12.12
N SER A 71 -11.10 -7.45 13.08
CA SER A 71 -10.42 -6.89 14.26
C SER A 71 -9.10 -6.19 13.90
N ILE A 72 -8.38 -6.69 12.89
CA ILE A 72 -7.13 -6.07 12.40
C ILE A 72 -7.44 -4.78 11.65
N VAL A 73 -8.44 -4.81 10.76
CA VAL A 73 -8.84 -3.65 9.93
C VAL A 73 -9.47 -2.54 10.77
N GLY A 74 -10.19 -2.88 11.84
CA GLY A 74 -10.82 -1.92 12.73
C GLY A 74 -11.77 -0.97 12.00
N HIS A 75 -11.52 0.34 12.11
CA HIS A 75 -12.32 1.39 11.49
C HIS A 75 -11.88 1.76 10.05
N ALA A 76 -10.78 1.20 9.54
CA ALA A 76 -10.26 1.48 8.19
C ALA A 76 -11.13 0.79 7.12
N ARG A 77 -12.37 1.26 6.94
CA ARG A 77 -13.39 0.68 6.06
C ARG A 77 -14.22 1.75 5.37
N GLY A 78 -14.73 1.46 4.18
CA GLY A 78 -15.58 2.37 3.43
C GLY A 78 -14.88 3.73 3.19
N PRO A 79 -15.56 4.87 3.44
CA PRO A 79 -14.95 6.20 3.29
C PRO A 79 -13.75 6.48 4.22
N LEU A 80 -13.56 5.67 5.26
CA LEU A 80 -12.43 5.78 6.20
C LEU A 80 -11.27 4.85 5.84
N LEU A 81 -11.37 4.09 4.75
CA LEU A 81 -10.30 3.21 4.30
C LEU A 81 -9.02 4.01 3.97
N ASP A 82 -9.18 5.15 3.29
CA ASP A 82 -8.10 6.09 2.99
C ASP A 82 -8.65 7.53 2.97
N PRO A 83 -7.89 8.56 3.40
CA PRO A 83 -8.37 9.93 3.43
C PRO A 83 -8.79 10.44 2.05
N THR A 84 -9.94 11.13 2.02
CA THR A 84 -10.40 11.87 0.85
C THR A 84 -10.08 13.35 1.00
N ARG A 85 -9.07 13.83 0.26
CA ARG A 85 -8.67 15.24 0.24
C ARG A 85 -9.56 16.02 -0.74
N LYS A 86 -10.04 17.18 -0.29
CA LYS A 86 -10.93 18.09 -1.03
C LYS A 86 -10.31 19.48 -1.07
N THR A 87 -10.39 20.17 -2.21
CA THR A 87 -9.90 21.55 -2.34
C THR A 87 -10.87 22.52 -1.68
N ALA A 88 -10.44 23.78 -1.49
CA ALA A 88 -11.29 24.81 -0.90
C ALA A 88 -12.57 25.08 -1.72
N ILE A 89 -12.53 24.83 -3.04
CA ILE A 89 -13.67 25.03 -3.93
C ILE A 89 -14.48 23.75 -4.18
N HIS A 90 -14.15 22.63 -3.53
CA HIS A 90 -14.89 21.37 -3.68
C HIS A 90 -16.41 21.54 -3.46
N PRO A 91 -16.89 22.26 -2.43
CA PRO A 91 -18.33 22.48 -2.26
C PRO A 91 -18.97 23.27 -3.41
N TRP A 92 -18.22 24.17 -4.06
CA TRP A 92 -18.70 24.88 -5.24
C TRP A 92 -18.82 23.94 -6.42
N ALA A 93 -17.81 23.09 -6.66
CA ALA A 93 -17.82 22.12 -7.75
C ALA A 93 -18.98 21.12 -7.61
N GLU A 94 -19.24 20.61 -6.40
CA GLU A 94 -20.39 19.74 -6.12
C GLU A 94 -21.72 20.43 -6.48
N ARG A 95 -21.90 21.71 -6.10
CA ARG A 95 -23.11 22.47 -6.44
C ARG A 95 -23.27 22.75 -7.95
N GLN A 96 -22.18 22.81 -8.69
CA GLN A 96 -22.20 22.95 -10.15
C GLN A 96 -22.37 21.61 -10.87
N GLY A 97 -22.52 20.50 -10.14
CA GLY A 97 -22.72 19.17 -10.73
C GLY A 97 -21.44 18.55 -11.28
N ALA A 98 -20.27 18.92 -10.76
CA ALA A 98 -19.01 18.29 -11.15
C ALA A 98 -19.06 16.77 -10.94
N VAL A 99 -18.59 16.02 -11.93
CA VAL A 99 -18.21 14.63 -11.76
C VAL A 99 -16.77 14.61 -11.25
N PHE A 100 -16.44 13.71 -10.31
CA PHE A 100 -15.12 13.68 -9.67
C PHE A 100 -14.30 12.45 -10.05
N GLU A 101 -12.99 12.63 -10.17
CA GLU A 101 -11.99 11.56 -10.30
C GLU A 101 -11.13 11.45 -9.03
N ASP A 102 -10.56 10.26 -8.81
CA ASP A 102 -9.57 10.00 -7.75
C ASP A 102 -8.15 10.19 -8.30
N VAL A 103 -7.45 11.23 -7.83
CA VAL A 103 -6.05 11.51 -8.17
C VAL A 103 -5.20 11.37 -6.92
N GLY A 104 -4.71 10.15 -6.69
CA GLY A 104 -4.22 9.74 -5.38
C GLY A 104 -5.36 9.86 -4.36
N GLN A 105 -5.11 10.58 -3.27
CA GLN A 105 -6.12 10.86 -2.24
C GLN A 105 -7.01 12.08 -2.56
N TRP A 106 -6.75 12.82 -3.65
CA TRP A 106 -7.55 13.99 -4.01
C TRP A 106 -8.78 13.62 -4.82
N LYS A 107 -9.94 14.16 -4.45
CA LYS A 107 -11.10 14.24 -5.34
C LYS A 107 -11.01 15.51 -6.17
N ARG A 108 -10.78 15.36 -7.48
CA ARG A 108 -10.68 16.47 -8.43
C ARG A 108 -11.89 16.49 -9.34
N ALA A 109 -12.36 17.68 -9.69
CA ALA A 109 -13.40 17.81 -10.70
C ALA A 109 -12.87 17.27 -12.03
N TRP A 110 -13.51 16.25 -12.54
CA TRP A 110 -13.17 15.57 -13.79
C TRP A 110 -13.76 16.32 -14.99
N TYR A 111 -15.06 16.63 -14.93
CA TYR A 111 -15.80 17.45 -15.90
C TYR A 111 -17.11 17.97 -15.29
N PHE A 112 -17.74 18.95 -15.95
CA PHE A 112 -18.99 19.59 -15.53
C PHE A 112 -20.08 19.40 -16.61
N PRO A 113 -20.86 18.30 -16.56
CA PRO A 113 -21.90 18.02 -17.54
C PRO A 113 -23.08 18.98 -17.42
N LYS A 114 -23.69 19.33 -18.55
CA LYS A 114 -25.03 19.92 -18.60
C LYS A 114 -26.08 18.82 -18.76
N SER A 115 -27.35 19.17 -18.53
CA SER A 115 -28.46 18.24 -18.70
C SER A 115 -28.46 17.61 -20.11
N GLY A 116 -28.49 16.28 -20.17
CA GLY A 116 -28.49 15.52 -21.42
C GLY A 116 -27.12 15.25 -22.03
N GLU A 117 -26.03 15.77 -21.46
CA GLU A 117 -24.68 15.48 -21.94
C GLU A 117 -24.12 14.20 -21.31
N ASP A 118 -23.46 13.39 -22.12
CA ASP A 118 -22.50 12.40 -21.64
C ASP A 118 -21.12 13.06 -21.40
N MET A 119 -20.15 12.27 -20.95
CA MET A 119 -18.80 12.77 -20.69
C MET A 119 -18.16 13.37 -21.94
N HIS A 120 -18.28 12.73 -23.10
CA HIS A 120 -17.62 13.18 -24.32
C HIS A 120 -18.21 14.52 -24.79
N ALA A 121 -19.53 14.65 -24.82
CA ALA A 121 -20.22 15.89 -25.17
C ALA A 121 -19.85 17.03 -24.21
N ALA A 122 -19.80 16.76 -22.90
CA ALA A 122 -19.42 17.75 -21.90
C ALA A 122 -17.96 18.23 -22.07
N VAL A 123 -17.02 17.28 -22.21
CA VAL A 123 -15.59 17.58 -22.37
C VAL A 123 -15.32 18.29 -23.71
N ASP A 124 -15.94 17.86 -24.80
CA ASP A 124 -15.81 18.52 -26.11
C ASP A 124 -16.30 19.97 -26.04
N ARG A 125 -17.46 20.21 -25.41
CA ARG A 125 -17.98 21.56 -25.17
C ARG A 125 -17.01 22.39 -24.33
N GLU A 126 -16.48 21.84 -23.24
CA GLU A 126 -15.53 22.53 -22.35
C GLU A 126 -14.24 22.90 -23.09
N CYS A 127 -13.64 21.96 -23.84
CA CYS A 127 -12.45 22.18 -24.66
C CYS A 127 -12.66 23.29 -25.69
N VAL A 128 -13.78 23.26 -26.41
CA VAL A 128 -14.13 24.32 -27.37
C VAL A 128 -14.32 25.66 -26.67
N THR A 129 -15.01 25.68 -25.52
CA THR A 129 -15.28 26.91 -24.75
C THR A 129 -14.01 27.57 -24.26
N VAL A 130 -13.05 26.80 -23.70
CA VAL A 130 -11.77 27.33 -23.23
C VAL A 130 -10.97 27.98 -24.37
N ARG A 131 -11.02 27.40 -25.58
CA ARG A 131 -10.28 27.92 -26.75
C ARG A 131 -10.93 29.12 -27.41
N LYS A 132 -12.26 29.20 -27.39
CA LYS A 132 -13.03 30.27 -28.05
C LYS A 132 -13.35 31.44 -27.13
N THR A 133 -13.40 31.21 -25.81
CA THR A 133 -13.86 32.18 -24.83
C THR A 133 -12.92 32.23 -23.62
N ALA A 134 -13.14 31.37 -22.63
CA ALA A 134 -12.37 31.26 -21.40
C ALA A 134 -12.84 30.02 -20.62
N GLY A 135 -12.04 29.56 -19.67
CA GLY A 135 -12.48 28.57 -18.68
C GLY A 135 -11.73 28.71 -17.37
N LEU A 136 -12.27 28.07 -16.34
CA LEU A 136 -11.70 28.04 -14.99
C LEU A 136 -11.33 26.59 -14.67
N PHE A 137 -10.14 26.40 -14.10
CA PHE A 137 -9.62 25.09 -13.72
C PHE A 137 -9.03 25.15 -12.32
N ASP A 138 -9.41 24.19 -11.47
CA ASP A 138 -8.83 24.06 -10.13
C ASP A 138 -7.49 23.32 -10.17
N ALA A 139 -6.40 24.09 -10.16
CA ALA A 139 -5.02 23.57 -10.11
C ALA A 139 -4.47 23.43 -8.66
N SER A 140 -5.33 23.54 -7.64
CA SER A 140 -4.89 23.62 -6.24
C SER A 140 -4.17 22.36 -5.74
N THR A 141 -4.35 21.21 -6.39
CA THR A 141 -3.81 19.92 -5.95
C THR A 141 -2.33 19.71 -6.25
N LEU A 142 -1.70 20.58 -7.06
CA LEU A 142 -0.27 20.46 -7.39
C LEU A 142 0.62 20.58 -6.15
N GLY A 143 1.73 19.83 -6.10
CA GLY A 143 2.78 20.04 -5.10
C GLY A 143 3.38 21.44 -5.26
N LYS A 144 3.58 22.16 -4.14
CA LYS A 144 4.12 23.53 -4.11
C LYS A 144 5.17 23.59 -3.02
N ILE A 145 6.37 24.00 -3.38
CA ILE A 145 7.52 24.12 -2.47
C ILE A 145 8.17 25.47 -2.75
N GLU A 146 8.34 26.28 -1.71
CA GLU A 146 9.11 27.51 -1.77
C GLU A 146 10.56 27.21 -1.37
N VAL A 147 11.53 27.64 -2.19
CA VAL A 147 12.96 27.43 -1.94
C VAL A 147 13.61 28.79 -1.77
N VAL A 148 14.18 29.05 -0.59
CA VAL A 148 14.74 30.34 -0.21
C VAL A 148 16.15 30.17 0.33
N GLY A 149 17.08 30.98 -0.13
CA GLY A 149 18.46 31.00 0.33
C GLY A 149 19.43 31.54 -0.73
N PRO A 150 20.67 31.89 -0.34
CA PRO A 150 21.67 32.44 -1.26
C PRO A 150 22.05 31.48 -2.40
N ASP A 151 21.94 30.16 -2.17
CA ASP A 151 22.27 29.12 -3.15
C ASP A 151 21.02 28.45 -3.76
N ALA A 152 19.82 29.04 -3.61
CA ALA A 152 18.58 28.43 -4.12
C ALA A 152 18.63 28.16 -5.62
N ALA A 153 19.14 29.10 -6.43
CA ALA A 153 19.26 28.92 -7.88
C ALA A 153 20.27 27.82 -8.26
N LYS A 154 21.42 27.76 -7.56
CA LYS A 154 22.41 26.68 -7.75
C LYS A 154 21.84 25.32 -7.38
N PHE A 155 21.06 25.24 -6.30
CA PHE A 155 20.39 24.01 -5.92
C PHE A 155 19.39 23.53 -6.98
N MET A 156 18.60 24.45 -7.54
CA MET A 156 17.68 24.13 -8.65
C MET A 156 18.45 23.65 -9.90
N GLU A 157 19.61 24.23 -10.21
CA GLU A 157 20.50 23.80 -11.30
C GLU A 157 20.99 22.35 -11.14
N LEU A 158 21.20 21.89 -9.90
CA LEU A 158 21.61 20.51 -9.62
C LEU A 158 20.45 19.50 -9.73
N LEU A 159 19.22 19.95 -9.44
CA LEU A 159 18.04 19.08 -9.40
C LEU A 159 17.35 18.90 -10.74
N TYR A 160 17.43 19.89 -11.63
CA TYR A 160 16.66 19.92 -12.87
C TYR A 160 17.55 19.77 -14.09
N THR A 161 16.98 19.22 -15.17
CA THR A 161 17.73 18.96 -16.42
C THR A 161 18.07 20.23 -17.22
N ASN A 162 17.46 21.37 -16.91
CA ASN A 162 17.61 22.63 -17.65
C ASN A 162 18.13 23.75 -16.75
N PRO A 163 18.71 24.83 -17.32
CA PRO A 163 19.31 25.88 -16.50
C PRO A 163 18.30 26.63 -15.64
N TRP A 164 18.73 27.12 -14.48
CA TRP A 164 17.95 27.93 -13.53
C TRP A 164 18.66 29.20 -13.07
N GLU A 165 20.00 29.24 -13.04
CA GLU A 165 20.74 30.41 -12.53
C GLU A 165 20.45 31.73 -13.27
N LYS A 166 20.08 31.65 -14.56
CA LYS A 166 19.74 32.83 -15.39
C LYS A 166 18.25 33.14 -15.42
N LEU A 167 17.43 32.54 -14.56
CA LEU A 167 16.00 32.83 -14.50
C LEU A 167 15.76 34.10 -13.69
N GLU A 168 15.38 35.17 -14.39
CA GLU A 168 15.11 36.47 -13.76
C GLU A 168 13.85 36.45 -12.86
N PRO A 169 13.79 37.28 -11.80
CA PRO A 169 12.59 37.45 -10.98
C PRO A 169 11.33 37.79 -11.80
N GLY A 170 10.18 37.25 -11.37
CA GLY A 170 8.89 37.44 -12.06
C GLY A 170 8.69 36.59 -13.33
N ARG A 171 9.66 35.71 -13.64
CA ARG A 171 9.54 34.73 -14.73
C ARG A 171 9.28 33.33 -14.18
N CYS A 172 8.74 32.46 -15.03
CA CYS A 172 8.56 31.04 -14.73
C CYS A 172 9.31 30.19 -15.75
N ARG A 173 9.72 28.99 -15.33
CA ARG A 173 10.37 27.99 -16.16
C ARG A 173 9.77 26.62 -15.84
N TYR A 174 9.42 25.88 -16.89
CA TYR A 174 9.13 24.46 -16.78
C TYR A 174 10.45 23.69 -16.76
N GLY A 175 10.57 22.72 -15.86
CA GLY A 175 11.72 21.85 -15.75
C GLY A 175 11.30 20.44 -15.42
N ILE A 176 12.20 19.49 -15.69
CA ILE A 176 12.06 18.09 -15.34
C ILE A 176 13.17 17.79 -14.32
N MET A 177 12.79 17.16 -13.20
CA MET A 177 13.72 16.56 -12.24
C MET A 177 13.97 15.11 -12.61
#